data_AF-A0A162K9Q0-F1
#
_entry.id   AF-A0A162K9Q0-F1
#
_cell.length_a   1.000
_cell.length_b   1.000
_cell.length_c   1.000
_cell.angle_alpha   90.00
_cell.angle_beta   90.00
_cell.angle_gamma   90.00
#
_symmetry.space_group_name_H-M   'P 1'
#
loop_
_entity.id
_entity.type
_entity.pdbx_description
1 polymer ?
#
loop_
_entity_poly.entity_id
_entity_poly.type
_entity_poly.pdbx_seq_one_letter_code
_entity_poly.pdbx_strand_id
1 'polypeptide(L)'
;MHLSNICFVAAALLQTTAAFRCPVGQNGECYYFKGNSQDQERCAIHCPNKGAYTQCNCPDYNPTSLHGKYSGRHDCITLGKYNGRHKCY
;
A
#
# COMPACT_ATOMS: atom_id res chain seq x y z
N MET A 1 -26.32 41.35 -4.74
CA MET A 1 -24.88 41.25 -5.02
C MET A 1 -24.37 40.01 -4.29
N HIS A 2 -23.89 39.01 -5.03
CA HIS A 2 -23.55 37.68 -4.52
C HIS A 2 -22.35 37.70 -3.56
N LEU A 3 -22.52 37.18 -2.35
CA LEU A 3 -21.44 36.82 -1.44
C LEU A 3 -21.12 35.34 -1.64
N SER A 4 -20.18 35.07 -2.55
CA SER A 4 -19.61 33.74 -2.77
C SER A 4 -18.54 33.49 -1.72
N ASN A 5 -18.92 32.85 -0.60
CA ASN A 5 -17.95 32.33 0.35
C ASN A 5 -17.31 31.06 -0.22
N ILE A 6 -16.05 31.20 -0.62
CA ILE A 6 -15.18 30.15 -1.12
C ILE A 6 -14.94 29.15 0.02
N CYS A 7 -15.51 27.95 -0.09
CA CYS A 7 -15.14 26.81 0.74
C CYS A 7 -13.71 26.37 0.39
N PHE A 8 -12.73 26.78 1.18
CA PHE A 8 -11.40 26.19 1.18
C PHE A 8 -11.49 24.78 1.76
N VAL A 9 -11.74 23.78 0.90
CA VAL A 9 -11.50 22.38 1.26
C VAL A 9 -9.98 22.22 1.33
N ALA A 10 -9.44 22.23 2.54
CA ALA A 10 -8.10 21.76 2.82
C ALA A 10 -8.06 20.25 2.48
N ALA A 11 -7.73 19.94 1.22
CA ALA A 11 -7.34 18.60 0.83
C ALA A 11 -5.99 18.32 1.52
N ALA A 12 -6.05 17.74 2.70
CA ALA A 12 -4.89 17.13 3.31
C ALA A 12 -4.27 16.19 2.27
N LEU A 13 -2.99 16.40 1.97
CA LEU A 13 -2.16 15.55 1.13
C LEU A 13 -2.05 14.17 1.80
N LEU A 14 -3.09 13.35 1.65
CA LEU A 14 -3.03 11.93 1.91
C LEU A 14 -2.11 11.34 0.86
N GLN A 15 -0.89 11.01 1.25
CA GLN A 15 0.00 10.12 0.51
C GLN A 15 -0.82 8.87 0.18
N THR A 16 -1.17 8.68 -1.08
CA THR A 16 -2.17 7.71 -1.51
C THR A 16 -1.56 6.31 -1.53
N THR A 17 -1.28 5.74 -0.36
CA THR A 17 -0.95 4.32 -0.24
C THR A 17 -2.12 3.51 -0.82
N ALA A 18 -1.85 2.61 -1.76
CA ALA A 18 -2.91 1.80 -2.35
C ALA A 18 -3.48 0.84 -1.30
N ALA A 19 -4.68 1.15 -0.83
CA ALA A 19 -5.42 0.33 0.12
C ALA A 19 -6.15 -0.80 -0.61
N PHE A 20 -6.03 -2.04 -0.13
CA PHE A 20 -6.78 -3.20 -0.60
C PHE A 20 -7.24 -4.08 0.56
N ARG A 21 -8.24 -4.92 0.30
CA ARG A 21 -8.85 -5.80 1.31
C ARG A 21 -8.39 -7.23 1.10
N CYS A 22 -8.04 -7.89 2.20
CA CYS A 22 -7.74 -9.31 2.22
C CYS A 22 -8.68 -10.08 3.15
N PRO A 23 -8.84 -11.40 2.95
CA PRO A 23 -9.58 -12.24 3.89
C PRO A 23 -9.02 -12.12 5.31
N VAL A 24 -9.89 -12.28 6.30
CA VAL A 24 -9.51 -12.21 7.72
C VAL A 24 -8.34 -13.16 8.01
N GLY A 25 -7.32 -12.65 8.70
CA GLY A 25 -6.10 -13.40 9.04
C GLY A 25 -5.05 -13.47 7.93
N GLN A 26 -5.31 -12.91 6.75
CA GLN A 26 -4.30 -12.74 5.71
C GLN A 26 -3.59 -11.39 5.80
N ASN A 27 -2.39 -11.36 5.25
CA ASN A 27 -1.54 -10.18 5.09
C ASN A 27 -1.45 -9.81 3.60
N GLY A 28 -0.66 -8.79 3.27
CA GLY A 28 -0.50 -8.30 1.91
C GLY A 28 0.93 -8.50 1.40
N GLU A 29 1.07 -8.58 0.09
CA GLU A 29 2.31 -8.37 -0.64
C GLU A 29 2.11 -7.25 -1.66
N CYS A 30 3.09 -6.36 -1.76
CA CYS A 30 3.10 -5.21 -2.64
C CYS A 30 4.26 -5.35 -3.62
N TYR A 31 4.03 -4.97 -4.87
CA TYR A 31 5.04 -5.02 -5.92
C TYR A 31 5.48 -3.60 -6.29
N TYR A 32 6.77 -3.44 -6.56
CA TYR A 32 7.41 -2.17 -6.85
C TYR A 32 8.30 -2.35 -8.08
N PHE A 33 8.37 -1.35 -8.93
CA PHE A 33 9.35 -1.32 -10.02
C PHE A 33 10.76 -1.21 -9.45
N LYS A 34 11.77 -1.78 -10.10
CA LYS A 34 13.17 -1.56 -9.72
C LYS A 34 13.72 -0.36 -10.49
N GLY A 35 13.66 0.83 -9.88
CA GLY A 35 14.10 2.07 -10.54
C GLY A 35 13.31 2.32 -11.83
N ASN A 36 14.02 2.43 -12.96
CA ASN A 36 13.43 2.61 -14.29
C ASN A 36 13.22 1.30 -15.07
N SER A 37 13.47 0.13 -14.46
CA SER A 37 13.25 -1.17 -15.09
C SER A 37 11.78 -1.58 -15.02
N GLN A 38 11.36 -2.44 -15.96
CA GLN A 38 10.10 -3.18 -15.84
C GLN A 38 10.17 -4.31 -14.81
N ASP A 39 11.37 -4.64 -14.32
CA ASP A 39 11.55 -5.63 -13.27
C ASP A 39 10.82 -5.19 -12.00
N GLN A 40 10.11 -6.14 -11.39
CA GLN A 40 9.41 -5.91 -10.14
C GLN A 40 10.09 -6.64 -8.98
N GLU A 41 10.24 -5.92 -7.88
CA GLU A 41 10.47 -6.51 -6.58
C GLU A 41 9.19 -6.52 -5.76
N ARG A 42 9.16 -7.31 -4.71
CA ARG A 42 7.99 -7.43 -3.85
C ARG A 42 8.40 -7.56 -2.40
N CYS A 43 7.56 -7.03 -1.53
CA CYS A 43 7.73 -7.14 -0.08
C CYS A 43 6.37 -7.32 0.59
N ALA A 44 6.39 -7.91 1.77
CA ALA A 44 5.20 -8.23 2.54
C ALA A 44 4.86 -7.09 3.53
N ILE A 45 3.57 -6.85 3.70
CA ILE A 45 3.01 -5.86 4.62
C ILE A 45 2.06 -6.52 5.61
N HIS A 46 2.08 -6.03 6.85
CA HIS A 46 1.07 -6.42 7.82
C HIS A 46 -0.24 -5.70 7.55
N CYS A 47 -1.37 -6.41 7.69
CA CYS A 47 -2.69 -5.86 7.44
C CYS A 47 -3.57 -5.92 8.70
N PRO A 48 -3.94 -4.77 9.30
CA PRO A 48 -4.83 -4.74 10.46
C PRO A 48 -6.21 -5.33 10.15
N ASN A 49 -6.74 -6.09 11.12
CA ASN A 49 -8.10 -6.62 11.06
C ASN A 49 -9.14 -5.49 11.25
N LYS A 50 -10.15 -5.47 10.39
CA LYS A 50 -11.30 -4.53 10.40
C LYS A 50 -12.63 -5.26 10.64
N GLY A 51 -12.58 -6.45 11.24
CA GLY A 51 -13.73 -7.31 11.53
C GLY A 51 -13.98 -8.32 10.41
N ALA A 52 -14.56 -7.88 9.30
CA ALA A 52 -14.93 -8.75 8.18
C ALA A 52 -13.80 -9.00 7.16
N TYR A 53 -12.70 -8.24 7.25
CA TYR A 53 -11.53 -8.32 6.37
C TYR A 53 -10.30 -7.74 7.06
N THR A 54 -9.12 -7.96 6.50
CA THR A 54 -7.91 -7.20 6.85
C THR A 54 -7.67 -6.10 5.82
N GLN A 55 -7.35 -4.89 6.28
CA GLN A 55 -7.03 -3.78 5.40
C GLN A 55 -5.52 -3.69 5.20
N CYS A 56 -5.07 -3.81 3.96
CA CYS A 56 -3.67 -3.74 3.58
C CYS A 56 -3.40 -2.41 2.88
N ASN A 57 -2.29 -1.75 3.19
CA ASN A 57 -1.89 -0.50 2.54
C ASN A 57 -0.46 -0.66 2.00
N CYS A 58 -0.29 -0.60 0.67
CA CYS A 58 1.04 -0.58 0.06
C CYS A 58 1.65 0.81 0.17
N PRO A 59 2.85 0.96 0.76
CA PRO A 59 3.64 2.17 0.63
C PRO A 59 3.80 2.61 -0.83
N ASP A 60 3.93 3.92 -1.08
CA ASP A 60 4.19 4.42 -2.44
C ASP A 60 5.60 4.07 -2.94
N TYR A 61 6.53 3.85 -2.01
CA TYR A 61 7.93 3.53 -2.27
C TYR A 61 8.38 2.35 -1.42
N ASN A 62 9.17 1.44 -2.01
CA ASN A 62 9.79 0.36 -1.25
C ASN A 62 10.92 0.91 -0.36
N PRO A 63 10.79 0.88 0.98
CA PRO A 63 11.78 1.48 1.87
C PRO A 63 13.11 0.72 1.89
N THR A 64 13.15 -0.53 1.41
CA THR A 64 14.34 -1.37 1.43
C THR A 64 15.29 -1.16 0.25
N SER A 65 14.75 -0.69 -0.87
CA SER A 65 15.44 -0.65 -2.16
C SER A 65 15.76 0.78 -2.61
N LEU A 66 15.38 1.81 -1.84
CA LEU A 66 15.58 3.24 -2.14
C LEU A 66 15.01 3.74 -3.51
N HIS A 67 14.52 2.86 -4.40
CA HIS A 67 14.32 3.22 -5.80
C HIS A 67 13.03 2.70 -6.44
N GLY A 68 12.19 1.95 -5.72
CA GLY A 68 11.03 1.32 -6.33
C GLY A 68 9.70 2.00 -6.05
N LYS A 69 9.06 2.57 -7.09
CA LYS A 69 7.68 3.06 -7.03
C LYS A 69 6.70 1.89 -7.07
N TYR A 70 5.64 1.96 -6.26
CA TYR A 70 4.58 0.97 -6.24
C TYR A 70 3.99 0.76 -7.65
N SER A 71 3.90 -0.50 -8.08
CA SER A 71 3.53 -0.84 -9.45
C SER A 71 2.01 -0.89 -9.69
N GLY A 72 1.21 -0.70 -8.63
CA GLY A 72 -0.23 -0.92 -8.68
C GLY A 72 -0.64 -2.37 -8.37
N ARG A 73 0.31 -3.32 -8.38
CA ARG A 73 0.05 -4.74 -8.13
C ARG A 73 0.23 -5.08 -6.65
N HIS A 74 -0.73 -5.84 -6.12
CA HIS A 74 -0.71 -6.41 -4.78
C HIS A 74 -1.39 -7.78 -4.76
N ASP A 75 -1.09 -8.59 -3.74
CA ASP A 75 -1.69 -9.90 -3.52
C ASP A 75 -1.99 -10.12 -2.02
N CYS A 76 -3.03 -10.89 -1.72
CA CYS A 76 -3.29 -11.39 -0.37
C CYS A 76 -2.46 -12.66 -0.10
N ILE A 77 -1.84 -12.72 1.07
CA ILE A 77 -0.87 -13.76 1.41
C ILE A 77 -1.14 -14.33 2.81
N THR A 78 -0.86 -15.63 2.97
CA THR A 78 -0.99 -16.30 4.27
C THR A 78 0.07 -15.82 5.27
N LEU A 79 -0.17 -16.06 6.56
CA LEU A 79 0.80 -15.74 7.62
C LEU A 79 2.17 -16.43 7.40
N GLY A 80 2.17 -17.68 6.92
CA GLY A 80 3.42 -18.39 6.60
C GLY A 80 4.23 -17.71 5.48
N LYS A 81 3.56 -17.30 4.39
CA LYS A 81 4.21 -16.52 3.32
C LYS A 81 4.67 -15.17 3.82
N TYR A 82 3.87 -14.50 4.64
CA TYR A 82 4.26 -13.24 5.27
C TYR A 82 5.57 -13.45 6.04
N ASN A 83 5.63 -14.38 7.00
CA ASN A 83 6.80 -14.62 7.84
C ASN A 83 8.08 -14.97 7.05
N GLY A 84 7.96 -15.68 5.93
CA GLY A 84 9.10 -16.05 5.08
C GLY A 84 9.51 -14.99 4.04
N ARG A 85 8.82 -13.84 3.97
CA ARG A 85 9.09 -12.78 2.99
C ARG A 85 9.73 -11.56 3.61
N HIS A 86 10.57 -10.90 2.80
CA HIS A 86 11.10 -9.58 3.08
C HIS A 86 9.96 -8.57 3.28
N LYS A 87 10.13 -7.58 4.16
CA LYS A 87 9.07 -6.68 4.61
C LYS A 87 9.21 -5.28 4.03
N CYS A 88 8.09 -4.59 3.80
CA CYS A 88 8.11 -3.23 3.26
C CYS A 88 8.30 -2.15 4.35
N TYR A 89 9.10 -2.39 5.38
CA TYR A 89 9.37 -1.42 6.47
C TYR A 89 10.86 -1.19 6.65
#